data_AF-A0A261VG60-F1
#
_entry.id   AF-A0A261VG60-F1
#
_cell.length_a   1.000
_cell.length_b   1.000
_cell.length_c   1.000
_cell.angle_alpha   90.00
_cell.angle_beta   90.00
_cell.angle_gamma   90.00
#
_symmetry.space_group_name_H-M   'P 1'
#
loop_
_entity.id
_entity.type
_entity.pdbx_description
1 polymer ?
#
loop_
_entity_poly.entity_id
_entity_poly.type
_entity_poly.pdbx_seq_one_letter_code
_entity_poly.pdbx_strand_id
1 'polypeptide(L)'
;MHNALVISRIPGWAAGSGLSDALSWLSLAVCESVGFDDVPKDPLAYAVAIVRLAPGDPPPTAAQWRDAGLSDAIQLVVGSASDNTAYIGRVLPEPITEGVIATALANSGYLLPLPGECPAIGQHISGLVEGDTAIIAQLVASLIDTTSADLLCFKQACAAQHWQEVRARAHRIKGTAHMAGTASLARLSQRIEVLAEQQQADTLRALHAIYVPAVERVLAVLAALK
;
A
#
# COMPACT_ATOMS: atom_id res chain seq x y z
N MET A 1 1.85 -12.10 3.13
CA MET A 1 1.89 -11.24 1.93
C MET A 1 0.47 -11.11 1.43
N HIS A 2 0.00 -9.91 1.10
CA HIS A 2 -1.34 -9.72 0.55
C HIS A 2 -1.29 -9.85 -0.97
N ASN A 3 -2.36 -10.35 -1.57
CA ASN A 3 -2.42 -10.56 -3.01
C ASN A 3 -3.30 -9.50 -3.67
N ALA A 4 -2.90 -9.07 -4.87
CA ALA A 4 -3.73 -8.34 -5.81
C ALA A 4 -4.05 -9.25 -6.98
N LEU A 5 -5.34 -9.42 -7.28
CA LEU A 5 -5.78 -10.16 -8.46
C LEU A 5 -5.98 -9.19 -9.62
N VAL A 6 -5.36 -9.44 -10.76
CA VAL A 6 -5.59 -8.70 -12.01
C VAL A 6 -6.33 -9.59 -12.99
N ILE A 7 -7.50 -9.14 -13.42
CA ILE A 7 -8.38 -9.85 -14.36
C ILE A 7 -8.34 -9.09 -15.69
N SER A 8 -7.86 -9.73 -16.74
CA SER A 8 -7.69 -9.12 -18.07
C SER A 8 -7.87 -10.15 -19.18
N ARG A 9 -8.44 -9.74 -20.32
CA ARG A 9 -8.46 -10.58 -21.54
C ARG A 9 -7.08 -10.69 -22.22
N ILE A 10 -6.11 -9.89 -21.78
CA ILE A 10 -4.75 -9.85 -22.33
C ILE A 10 -3.81 -10.48 -21.29
N PRO A 11 -3.28 -11.69 -21.54
CA PRO A 11 -2.30 -12.32 -20.66
C PRO A 11 -1.02 -11.48 -20.52
N GLY A 12 -0.46 -11.38 -19.31
CA GLY A 12 0.76 -10.63 -19.03
C GLY A 12 0.57 -9.11 -19.05
N TRP A 13 -0.67 -8.63 -19.09
CA TRP A 13 -0.95 -7.20 -19.17
C TRP A 13 -0.49 -6.43 -17.93
N ALA A 14 -0.56 -7.00 -16.72
CA ALA A 14 -0.15 -6.28 -15.52
C ALA A 14 1.37 -6.04 -15.53
N ALA A 15 2.15 -7.02 -15.99
CA ALA A 15 3.58 -6.87 -16.19
C ALA A 15 3.89 -5.87 -17.32
N GLY A 16 3.25 -6.02 -18.48
CA GLY A 16 3.50 -5.15 -19.65
C GLY A 16 3.10 -3.68 -19.45
N SER A 17 2.17 -3.41 -18.54
CA SER A 17 1.73 -2.04 -18.18
C SER A 17 2.51 -1.42 -17.01
N GLY A 18 3.39 -2.17 -16.35
CA GLY A 18 4.07 -1.74 -15.11
C GLY A 18 3.18 -1.75 -13.86
N LEU A 19 1.92 -2.21 -13.97
CA LEU A 19 0.99 -2.36 -12.85
C LEU A 19 1.54 -3.34 -11.80
N SER A 20 2.15 -4.44 -12.23
CA SER A 20 2.74 -5.43 -11.32
C SER A 20 3.82 -4.82 -10.43
N ASP A 21 4.70 -4.02 -11.02
CA ASP A 21 5.79 -3.37 -10.29
C ASP A 21 5.24 -2.34 -9.30
N ALA A 22 4.28 -1.52 -9.72
CA ALA A 22 3.63 -0.53 -8.86
C ALA A 22 2.94 -1.19 -7.64
N LEU A 23 2.21 -2.29 -7.85
CA LEU A 23 1.54 -3.03 -6.77
C LEU A 23 2.55 -3.69 -5.82
N SER A 24 3.69 -4.16 -6.35
CA SER A 24 4.73 -4.77 -5.53
C SER A 24 5.33 -3.81 -4.49
N TRP A 25 5.48 -2.52 -4.84
CA TRP A 25 5.91 -1.47 -3.90
C TRP A 25 4.92 -1.24 -2.77
N LEU A 26 3.65 -1.49 -3.03
CA LEU A 26 2.57 -1.49 -2.04
C LEU A 26 2.45 -2.84 -1.32
N SER A 27 3.42 -3.75 -1.47
CA SER A 27 3.43 -5.06 -0.82
C SER A 27 2.27 -5.99 -1.20
N LEU A 28 1.77 -5.81 -2.42
CA LEU A 28 0.80 -6.68 -3.05
C LEU A 28 1.51 -7.59 -4.06
N ALA A 29 1.44 -8.91 -3.84
CA ALA A 29 1.86 -9.87 -4.85
C ALA A 29 0.77 -9.97 -5.92
N VAL A 30 1.16 -9.92 -7.19
CA VAL A 30 0.20 -9.93 -8.30
C VAL A 30 -0.07 -11.35 -8.78
N CYS A 31 -1.35 -11.68 -8.84
CA CYS A 31 -1.87 -12.87 -9.53
C CYS A 31 -2.66 -12.40 -10.75
N GLU A 32 -2.53 -13.07 -11.89
CA GLU A 32 -3.30 -12.75 -13.09
C GLU A 32 -4.33 -13.85 -13.40
N SER A 33 -5.47 -13.45 -13.96
CA SER A 33 -6.50 -14.36 -14.47
C SER A 33 -7.12 -13.82 -15.77
N VAL A 34 -7.48 -14.74 -16.68
CA VAL A 34 -8.08 -14.41 -17.98
C VAL A 34 -9.60 -14.45 -17.88
N GLY A 35 -10.16 -13.41 -17.26
CA GLY A 35 -11.61 -13.33 -17.01
C GLY A 35 -12.02 -13.87 -15.64
N PHE A 36 -13.31 -13.75 -15.32
CA PHE A 36 -13.84 -14.08 -13.99
C PHE A 36 -13.94 -15.59 -13.75
N ASP A 37 -14.13 -16.39 -14.79
CA ASP A 37 -14.32 -17.84 -14.67
C ASP A 37 -13.02 -18.57 -14.28
N ASP A 38 -11.87 -17.98 -14.63
CA ASP A 38 -10.54 -18.50 -14.35
C ASP A 38 -9.96 -17.95 -13.03
N VAL A 39 -10.76 -17.24 -12.23
CA VAL A 39 -10.30 -16.73 -10.94
C VAL A 39 -9.99 -17.94 -10.04
N PRO A 40 -8.77 -18.05 -9.49
CA PRO A 40 -8.42 -19.17 -8.62
C PRO A 40 -9.41 -19.25 -7.46
N LYS A 41 -10.08 -20.41 -7.34
CA LYS A 41 -11.03 -20.71 -6.24
C LYS A 41 -10.32 -21.02 -4.91
N ASP A 42 -9.01 -20.85 -4.87
CA ASP A 42 -8.15 -21.02 -3.70
C ASP A 42 -8.40 -19.86 -2.70
N PRO A 43 -8.24 -20.05 -1.37
CA PRO A 43 -8.62 -19.08 -0.35
C PRO A 43 -7.58 -17.98 -0.18
N LEU A 44 -6.95 -17.54 -1.28
CA LEU A 44 -6.08 -16.38 -1.25
C LEU A 44 -6.95 -15.17 -0.90
N ALA A 45 -6.76 -14.62 0.30
CA ALA A 45 -7.36 -13.35 0.66
C ALA A 45 -6.75 -12.26 -0.23
N TYR A 46 -7.47 -11.89 -1.29
CA TYR A 46 -7.11 -10.79 -2.15
C TYR A 46 -7.47 -9.48 -1.44
N ALA A 47 -6.45 -8.64 -1.20
CA ALA A 47 -6.69 -7.30 -0.67
C ALA A 47 -7.22 -6.37 -1.75
N VAL A 48 -6.87 -6.63 -3.00
CA VAL A 48 -7.23 -5.81 -4.17
C VAL A 48 -7.59 -6.72 -5.33
N ALA A 49 -8.63 -6.37 -6.08
CA ALA A 49 -8.98 -6.99 -7.35
C ALA A 49 -9.13 -5.89 -8.41
N ILE A 50 -8.44 -6.05 -9.54
CA ILE A 50 -8.38 -5.07 -10.62
C ILE A 50 -8.87 -5.73 -11.89
N VAL A 51 -9.93 -5.21 -12.50
CA VAL A 51 -10.44 -5.71 -13.79
C VAL A 51 -10.13 -4.71 -14.88
N ARG A 52 -9.54 -5.17 -15.98
CA ARG A 52 -9.43 -4.40 -17.22
C ARG A 52 -10.64 -4.63 -18.11
N LEU A 53 -11.34 -3.56 -18.45
CA LEU A 53 -12.46 -3.60 -19.40
C LEU A 53 -11.96 -3.50 -20.84
N ALA A 54 -12.59 -4.23 -21.76
CA ALA A 54 -12.46 -3.89 -23.18
C ALA A 54 -13.35 -2.66 -23.50
N PRO A 55 -13.05 -1.92 -24.58
CA PRO A 55 -13.92 -0.83 -25.02
C PRO A 55 -15.36 -1.29 -25.21
N GLY A 56 -16.30 -0.64 -24.52
CA GLY A 56 -17.74 -0.96 -24.57
C GLY A 56 -18.20 -2.08 -23.64
N ASP A 57 -17.30 -2.80 -22.97
CA ASP A 57 -17.72 -3.76 -21.93
C ASP A 57 -18.28 -3.00 -20.71
N PRO A 58 -19.39 -3.46 -20.12
CA PRO A 58 -19.86 -2.92 -18.86
C PRO A 58 -18.92 -3.31 -17.71
N PRO A 59 -18.82 -2.50 -16.63
CA PRO A 59 -18.11 -2.91 -15.43
C PRO A 59 -18.77 -4.14 -14.78
N PRO A 60 -18.03 -4.96 -14.02
CA PRO A 60 -18.59 -6.13 -13.37
C PRO A 60 -19.71 -5.74 -12.39
N THR A 61 -20.70 -6.61 -12.24
CA THR A 61 -21.76 -6.44 -11.24
C THR A 61 -21.32 -6.90 -9.87
N ALA A 62 -22.02 -6.46 -8.81
CA ALA A 62 -21.78 -6.94 -7.45
C ALA A 62 -21.96 -8.47 -7.32
N ALA A 63 -22.82 -9.08 -8.14
CA ALA A 63 -23.00 -10.53 -8.20
C ALA A 63 -21.74 -11.22 -8.75
N GLN A 64 -21.17 -10.71 -9.86
CA GLN A 64 -19.94 -11.26 -10.43
C GLN A 64 -18.75 -11.19 -9.46
N TRP A 65 -18.58 -10.08 -8.74
CA TRP A 65 -17.56 -9.98 -7.70
C TRP A 65 -17.77 -11.00 -6.57
N ARG A 66 -19.02 -11.21 -6.17
CA ARG A 66 -19.38 -12.16 -5.09
C ARG A 66 -19.17 -13.60 -5.51
N ASP A 67 -19.62 -13.98 -6.70
CA ASP A 67 -19.51 -15.33 -7.22
C ASP A 67 -18.05 -15.73 -7.44
N ALA A 68 -17.17 -14.75 -7.69
CA ALA A 68 -15.71 -14.93 -7.75
C ALA A 68 -15.00 -14.85 -6.38
N GLY A 69 -15.72 -14.64 -5.28
CA GLY A 69 -15.13 -14.57 -3.93
C GLY A 69 -14.36 -13.27 -3.64
N LEU A 70 -14.64 -12.18 -4.37
CA LEU A 70 -13.90 -10.91 -4.32
C LEU A 70 -14.70 -9.78 -3.65
N SER A 71 -15.74 -10.11 -2.90
CA SER A 71 -16.61 -9.11 -2.23
C SER A 71 -15.85 -8.26 -1.21
N ASP A 72 -14.88 -8.86 -0.52
CA ASP A 72 -14.12 -8.21 0.55
C ASP A 72 -12.84 -7.53 0.05
N ALA A 73 -12.51 -7.70 -1.23
CA ALA A 73 -11.36 -7.04 -1.85
C ALA A 73 -11.68 -5.59 -2.20
N ILE A 74 -10.65 -4.75 -2.24
CA ILE A 74 -10.75 -3.44 -2.89
C ILE A 74 -10.91 -3.67 -4.41
N GLN A 75 -12.10 -3.38 -4.92
CA GLN A 75 -12.46 -3.57 -6.33
C GLN A 75 -12.11 -2.32 -7.13
N LEU A 76 -11.22 -2.46 -8.10
CA LEU A 76 -10.82 -1.42 -9.05
C LEU A 76 -11.12 -1.88 -10.48
N VAL A 77 -11.39 -0.90 -11.34
CA VAL A 77 -11.72 -1.12 -12.75
C VAL A 77 -10.80 -0.26 -13.60
N VAL A 78 -10.25 -0.79 -14.66
CA VAL A 78 -9.38 -0.08 -15.60
C VAL A 78 -10.13 0.10 -16.91
N GLY A 79 -10.18 1.33 -17.40
CA GLY A 79 -10.80 1.67 -18.69
C GLY A 79 -11.71 2.89 -18.60
N SER A 80 -12.46 3.13 -19.68
CA SER A 80 -13.45 4.21 -19.74
C SER A 80 -14.75 3.73 -19.09
N ALA A 81 -15.00 4.13 -17.84
CA ALA A 81 -16.29 3.84 -17.22
C ALA A 81 -17.40 4.60 -17.95
N SER A 82 -18.34 3.87 -18.54
CA SER A 82 -19.60 4.42 -19.01
C SER A 82 -20.44 4.84 -17.81
N ASP A 83 -20.64 6.16 -17.59
CA ASP A 83 -21.60 6.87 -16.71
C ASP A 83 -22.09 6.20 -15.40
N ASN A 84 -21.37 5.24 -14.84
CA ASN A 84 -21.81 4.46 -13.70
C ASN A 84 -21.25 5.08 -12.42
N THR A 85 -22.13 5.80 -11.71
CA THR A 85 -21.80 6.48 -10.46
C THR A 85 -21.32 5.54 -9.34
N ALA A 86 -21.65 4.23 -9.42
CA ALA A 86 -21.25 3.23 -8.42
C ALA A 86 -19.73 2.98 -8.36
N TYR A 87 -18.98 3.40 -9.39
CA TYR A 87 -17.54 3.19 -9.51
C TYR A 87 -16.71 4.49 -9.43
N ILE A 88 -17.32 5.64 -9.12
CA ILE A 88 -16.59 6.91 -9.01
C ILE A 88 -15.49 6.78 -7.96
N GLY A 89 -14.22 6.98 -8.38
CA GLY A 89 -13.03 6.82 -7.54
C GLY A 89 -12.39 5.42 -7.54
N ARG A 90 -13.02 4.42 -8.16
CA ARG A 90 -12.51 3.05 -8.36
C ARG A 90 -12.11 2.75 -9.80
N VAL A 91 -12.21 3.75 -10.68
CA VAL A 91 -11.84 3.65 -12.09
C VAL A 91 -10.43 4.21 -12.28
N LEU A 92 -9.54 3.38 -12.83
CA LEU A 92 -8.18 3.72 -13.19
C LEU A 92 -8.15 4.10 -14.68
N PRO A 93 -7.79 5.34 -15.03
CA PRO A 93 -7.60 5.72 -16.42
C PRO A 93 -6.40 5.01 -17.04
N GLU A 94 -6.45 4.77 -18.35
CA GLU A 94 -5.27 4.40 -19.13
C GLU A 94 -4.57 5.69 -19.65
N PRO A 95 -3.23 5.80 -19.59
CA PRO A 95 -2.28 4.82 -19.04
C PRO A 95 -2.29 4.78 -17.51
N ILE A 96 -2.12 3.59 -16.94
CA ILE A 96 -2.05 3.41 -15.49
C ILE A 96 -0.66 3.81 -15.01
N THR A 97 -0.62 4.70 -14.03
CA THR A 97 0.62 5.06 -13.32
C THR A 97 0.54 4.65 -11.87
N GLU A 98 1.70 4.52 -11.22
CA GLU A 98 1.77 4.22 -9.78
C GLU A 98 1.00 5.25 -8.95
N GLY A 99 1.08 6.54 -9.28
CA GLY A 99 0.36 7.59 -8.57
C GLY A 99 -1.17 7.44 -8.68
N VAL A 100 -1.67 7.00 -9.84
CA VAL A 100 -3.10 6.71 -10.04
C VAL A 100 -3.53 5.53 -9.18
N ILE A 101 -2.75 4.44 -9.14
CA ILE A 101 -3.03 3.26 -8.31
C ILE A 101 -3.01 3.62 -6.83
N ALA A 102 -1.97 4.33 -6.38
CA ALA A 102 -1.84 4.76 -4.99
C ALA A 102 -3.03 5.62 -4.54
N THR A 103 -3.46 6.56 -5.38
CA THR A 103 -4.63 7.41 -5.09
C THR A 103 -5.90 6.58 -4.97
N ALA A 104 -6.15 5.67 -5.93
CA ALA A 104 -7.35 4.82 -5.91
C ALA A 104 -7.38 3.88 -4.70
N LEU A 105 -6.23 3.31 -4.33
CA LEU A 105 -6.10 2.46 -3.15
C LEU A 105 -6.31 3.25 -1.86
N ALA A 106 -5.69 4.43 -1.72
CA ALA A 106 -5.90 5.29 -0.55
C ALA A 106 -7.39 5.65 -0.38
N ASN A 107 -8.05 6.07 -1.46
CA ASN A 107 -9.47 6.41 -1.45
C ASN A 107 -10.39 5.21 -1.18
N SER A 108 -9.89 4.00 -1.44
CA SER A 108 -10.63 2.76 -1.20
C SER A 108 -10.33 2.13 0.18
N GLY A 109 -9.58 2.83 1.05
CA GLY A 109 -9.28 2.35 2.39
C GLY A 109 -8.17 1.30 2.44
N TYR A 110 -7.28 1.27 1.45
CA TYR A 110 -6.06 0.46 1.54
C TYR A 110 -5.16 1.02 2.64
N LEU A 111 -4.76 0.17 3.58
CA LEU A 111 -3.99 0.57 4.75
C LEU A 111 -2.70 -0.24 4.87
N LEU A 112 -1.61 0.47 5.19
CA LEU A 112 -0.36 -0.11 5.66
C LEU A 112 -0.12 0.27 7.14
N PRO A 113 0.69 -0.48 7.90
CA PRO A 113 1.19 -1.82 7.61
C PRO A 113 0.09 -2.83 7.25
N LEU A 114 0.41 -4.01 6.74
CA LEU A 114 -0.61 -5.03 6.46
C LEU A 114 -1.30 -5.45 7.78
N PRO A 115 -2.57 -5.88 7.76
CA PRO A 115 -3.36 -6.25 8.94
C PRO A 115 -2.66 -7.19 9.92
N GLY A 116 -1.82 -8.12 9.45
CA GLY A 116 -1.07 -9.04 10.30
C GLY A 116 0.20 -8.45 10.94
N GLU A 117 0.71 -7.31 10.44
CA GLU A 117 1.98 -6.76 10.92
C GLU A 117 1.81 -5.96 12.22
N CYS A 118 0.77 -5.13 12.33
CA CYS A 118 0.55 -4.30 13.53
C CYS A 118 0.39 -5.13 14.83
N PRO A 119 -0.45 -6.19 14.86
CA PRO A 119 -0.56 -7.04 16.05
C PRO A 119 0.76 -7.73 16.43
N ALA A 120 1.67 -7.94 15.48
CA ALA A 120 2.94 -8.62 15.69
C ALA A 120 4.06 -7.70 16.23
N ILE A 121 3.89 -6.36 16.21
CA ILE A 121 4.93 -5.39 16.60
C ILE A 121 5.45 -5.66 18.01
N GLY A 122 4.57 -5.84 19.00
CA GLY A 122 4.97 -6.05 20.39
C GLY A 122 5.80 -7.32 20.59
N GLN A 123 5.37 -8.42 19.97
CA GLN A 123 6.13 -9.68 20.01
C GLN A 123 7.47 -9.54 19.31
N HIS A 124 7.52 -8.84 18.17
CA HIS A 124 8.75 -8.62 17.43
C HIS A 124 9.77 -7.83 18.25
N ILE A 125 9.35 -6.70 18.83
CA ILE A 125 10.21 -5.86 19.68
C ILE A 125 10.70 -6.62 20.91
N SER A 126 9.80 -7.36 21.57
CA SER A 126 10.18 -8.20 22.72
C SER A 126 11.27 -9.23 22.34
N GLY A 127 11.17 -9.83 21.15
CA GLY A 127 12.18 -10.74 20.63
C GLY A 127 13.55 -10.10 20.35
N LEU A 128 13.61 -8.81 20.03
CA LEU A 128 14.88 -8.10 19.79
C LEU A 128 15.72 -7.89 21.06
N VAL A 129 15.08 -7.92 22.23
CA VAL A 129 15.70 -7.61 23.53
C VAL A 129 15.47 -8.71 24.56
N GLU A 130 15.21 -9.92 24.09
CA GLU A 130 15.03 -11.13 24.92
C GLU A 130 13.97 -10.98 26.03
N GLY A 131 12.95 -10.15 25.80
CA GLY A 131 11.87 -9.91 26.74
C GLY A 131 12.20 -8.99 27.92
N ASP A 132 13.37 -8.35 27.94
CA ASP A 132 13.70 -7.39 29.00
C ASP A 132 12.79 -6.16 28.93
N THR A 133 11.81 -6.12 29.83
CA THR A 133 10.78 -5.07 29.90
C THR A 133 11.34 -3.65 30.04
N ALA A 134 12.49 -3.46 30.71
CA ALA A 134 13.09 -2.14 30.86
C ALA A 134 13.72 -1.67 29.54
N ILE A 135 14.39 -2.58 28.83
CA ILE A 135 14.96 -2.29 27.51
C ILE A 135 13.84 -2.11 26.47
N ILE A 136 12.78 -2.92 26.52
CA ILE A 136 11.59 -2.75 25.66
C ILE A 136 11.03 -1.33 25.82
N ALA A 137 10.80 -0.88 27.07
CA ALA A 137 10.24 0.44 27.33
C ALA A 137 11.13 1.57 26.78
N GLN A 138 12.45 1.46 26.96
CA GLN A 138 13.42 2.43 26.43
C GLN A 138 13.46 2.43 24.89
N LEU A 139 13.46 1.25 24.28
CA LEU A 139 13.45 1.10 22.83
C LEU A 139 12.16 1.68 22.24
N VAL A 140 10.99 1.31 22.79
CA VAL A 140 9.69 1.83 22.35
C VAL A 140 9.62 3.35 22.48
N ALA A 141 10.07 3.92 23.61
CA ALA A 141 10.12 5.37 23.78
C ALA A 141 11.00 6.04 22.72
N SER A 142 12.21 5.51 22.49
CA SER A 142 13.14 6.02 21.48
C SER A 142 12.55 5.95 20.06
N LEU A 143 11.91 4.84 19.70
CA LEU A 143 11.25 4.67 18.39
C LEU A 143 10.12 5.68 18.19
N ILE A 144 9.30 5.92 19.21
CA ILE A 144 8.20 6.89 19.13
C ILE A 144 8.74 8.31 18.95
N ASP A 145 9.71 8.72 19.77
CA ASP A 145 10.23 10.09 19.76
C ASP A 145 10.90 10.41 18.43
N THR A 146 11.79 9.52 17.96
CA THR A 146 12.51 9.68 16.70
C THR A 146 11.57 9.66 15.49
N THR A 147 10.65 8.70 15.43
CA THR A 147 9.75 8.53 14.29
C THR A 147 8.70 9.64 14.21
N SER A 148 8.21 10.15 15.35
CA SER A 148 7.28 11.28 15.38
C SER A 148 7.94 12.55 14.86
N ALA A 149 9.18 12.83 15.29
CA ALA A 149 9.96 13.95 14.79
C ALA A 149 10.27 13.81 13.30
N ASP A 150 10.67 12.62 12.86
CA ASP A 150 10.95 12.35 11.45
C ASP A 150 9.70 12.49 10.57
N LEU A 151 8.54 12.01 11.03
CA LEU A 151 7.27 12.15 10.31
C LEU A 151 6.85 13.62 10.18
N LEU A 152 7.02 14.42 11.23
CA LEU A 152 6.75 15.86 11.17
C LEU A 152 7.63 16.56 10.13
N CYS A 153 8.95 16.34 10.21
CA CYS A 153 9.90 16.88 9.25
C CYS A 153 9.65 16.37 7.83
N PHE A 154 9.26 15.11 7.66
CA PHE A 154 8.87 14.54 6.37
C PHE A 154 7.70 15.29 5.75
N LYS A 155 6.61 15.52 6.51
CA LYS A 155 5.44 16.28 6.04
C LYS A 155 5.82 17.70 5.63
N GLN A 156 6.64 18.37 6.43
CA GLN A 156 7.13 19.73 6.12
C GLN A 156 8.00 19.75 4.86
N ALA A 157 8.92 18.79 4.71
CA ALA A 157 9.78 18.68 3.55
C ALA A 157 8.99 18.38 2.27
N CYS A 158 7.94 17.54 2.35
CA CYS A 158 7.02 17.30 1.24
C CYS A 158 6.29 18.58 0.82
N ALA A 159 5.78 19.36 1.78
CA ALA A 159 5.11 20.63 1.50
C ALA A 159 6.06 21.67 0.87
N ALA A 160 7.32 21.70 1.32
CA ALA A 160 8.36 22.58 0.80
C ALA A 160 9.06 22.03 -0.46
N GLN A 161 8.71 20.83 -0.93
CA GLN A 161 9.35 20.14 -2.06
C GLN A 161 10.87 19.94 -1.89
N HIS A 162 11.34 19.78 -0.64
CA HIS A 162 12.74 19.53 -0.31
C HIS A 162 13.08 18.04 -0.43
N TRP A 163 13.21 17.53 -1.65
CA TRP A 163 13.27 16.09 -1.91
C TRP A 163 14.43 15.33 -1.24
N GLN A 164 15.59 15.97 -1.08
CA GLN A 164 16.70 15.37 -0.34
C GLN A 164 16.34 15.13 1.14
N GLU A 165 15.62 16.06 1.76
CA GLU A 165 15.16 15.94 3.13
C GLU A 165 14.05 14.88 3.25
N VAL A 166 13.11 14.85 2.29
CA VAL A 166 12.08 13.80 2.19
C VAL A 166 12.73 12.41 2.17
N ARG A 167 13.74 12.21 1.31
CA ARG A 167 14.52 10.96 1.22
C ARG A 167 15.18 10.62 2.55
N ALA A 168 15.87 11.58 3.19
CA ALA A 168 16.54 11.35 4.46
C ALA A 168 15.58 10.95 5.59
N ARG A 169 14.39 11.58 5.66
CA ARG A 169 13.36 11.24 6.64
C ARG A 169 12.73 9.88 6.37
N ALA A 170 12.40 9.58 5.11
CA ALA A 170 11.89 8.26 4.73
C ALA A 170 12.89 7.14 5.06
N HIS A 171 14.19 7.38 4.88
CA HIS A 171 15.24 6.44 5.23
C HIS A 171 15.30 6.13 6.73
N ARG A 172 15.18 7.14 7.59
CA ARG A 172 15.13 6.93 9.05
C ARG A 172 13.87 6.18 9.47
N ILE A 173 12.71 6.57 8.93
CA ILE A 173 11.44 5.88 9.17
C ILE A 173 11.50 4.42 8.71
N LYS A 174 12.19 4.13 7.60
CA LYS A 174 12.46 2.74 7.16
C LYS A 174 13.21 1.95 8.23
N GLY A 175 14.19 2.55 8.89
CA GLY A 175 14.90 1.97 10.03
C GLY A 175 13.95 1.61 11.18
N THR A 176 13.05 2.52 11.57
CA THR A 176 11.97 2.22 12.53
C THR A 176 11.08 1.08 12.05
N ALA A 177 10.67 1.09 10.79
CA ALA A 177 9.80 0.07 10.23
C ALA A 177 10.44 -1.33 10.32
N HIS A 178 11.76 -1.44 10.12
CA HIS A 178 12.50 -2.67 10.32
C HIS A 178 12.54 -3.09 11.80
N MET A 179 12.84 -2.18 12.72
CA MET A 179 12.85 -2.49 14.17
C MET A 179 11.47 -2.87 14.71
N ALA A 180 10.39 -2.34 14.11
CA ALA A 180 9.02 -2.69 14.47
C ALA A 180 8.51 -3.96 13.76
N GLY A 181 9.29 -4.57 12.85
CA GLY A 181 8.85 -5.76 12.10
C GLY A 181 7.77 -5.47 11.04
N THR A 182 7.67 -4.24 10.56
CA THR A 182 6.67 -3.78 9.57
C THR A 182 7.27 -3.73 8.17
N ALA A 183 7.41 -4.89 7.54
CA ALA A 183 8.07 -5.04 6.24
C ALA A 183 7.37 -4.24 5.12
N SER A 184 6.04 -4.13 5.15
CA SER A 184 5.31 -3.34 4.14
C SER A 184 5.59 -1.84 4.23
N LEU A 185 5.69 -1.28 5.45
CA LEU A 185 6.06 0.12 5.65
C LEU A 185 7.53 0.37 5.29
N ALA A 186 8.42 -0.59 5.58
CA ALA A 186 9.82 -0.49 5.16
C ALA A 186 9.93 -0.43 3.62
N ARG A 187 9.16 -1.28 2.91
CA ARG A 187 9.11 -1.27 1.44
C ARG A 187 8.54 0.04 0.88
N LEU A 188 7.45 0.56 1.45
CA LEU A 188 6.90 1.84 1.01
C LEU A 188 7.87 2.99 1.30
N SER A 189 8.56 2.99 2.45
CA SER A 189 9.61 3.98 2.76
C SER A 189 10.73 3.95 1.73
N GLN A 190 11.18 2.75 1.33
CA GLN A 190 12.17 2.60 0.27
C GLN A 190 11.67 3.14 -1.08
N ARG A 191 10.39 2.95 -1.42
CA ARG A 191 9.82 3.53 -2.64
C ARG A 191 9.81 5.05 -2.59
N ILE A 192 9.42 5.63 -1.46
CA ILE A 192 9.47 7.08 -1.24
C ILE A 192 10.90 7.63 -1.39
N GLU A 193 11.93 6.94 -0.87
CA GLU A 193 13.34 7.32 -1.07
C GLU A 193 13.70 7.41 -2.56
N VAL A 194 13.33 6.38 -3.34
CA VAL A 194 13.60 6.33 -4.79
C VAL A 194 12.87 7.45 -5.53
N LEU A 195 11.60 7.69 -5.21
CA LEU A 195 10.80 8.73 -5.86
C LEU A 195 11.30 10.13 -5.53
N ALA A 196 11.76 10.36 -4.29
CA ALA A 196 12.37 11.61 -3.88
C ALA A 196 13.71 11.83 -4.59
N GLU A 197 14.54 10.79 -4.73
CA GLU A 197 15.79 10.84 -5.49
C GLU A 197 15.55 11.17 -6.97
N GLN A 198 14.49 10.61 -7.56
CA GLN A 198 14.05 10.86 -8.94
C GLN A 198 13.20 12.14 -9.09
N GLN A 199 12.93 12.86 -7.99
CA GLN A 199 12.08 14.06 -7.93
C GLN A 199 10.69 13.87 -8.55
N GLN A 200 10.11 12.68 -8.43
CA GLN A 200 8.77 12.35 -8.93
C GLN A 200 7.67 12.86 -7.99
N ALA A 201 7.50 14.19 -7.96
CA ALA A 201 6.64 14.89 -7.01
C ALA A 201 5.17 14.41 -7.02
N ASP A 202 4.60 14.14 -8.19
CA ASP A 202 3.20 13.75 -8.31
C ASP A 202 2.93 12.34 -7.76
N THR A 203 3.77 11.37 -8.10
CA THR A 203 3.69 10.00 -7.55
C THR A 203 3.94 10.01 -6.03
N LEU A 204 4.90 10.81 -5.56
CA LEU A 204 5.17 10.96 -4.14
C LEU A 204 3.96 11.55 -3.40
N ARG A 205 3.31 12.58 -3.96
CA ARG A 205 2.08 13.16 -3.41
C ARG A 205 0.95 12.14 -3.33
N ALA A 206 0.81 11.28 -4.34
CA ALA A 206 -0.18 10.21 -4.31
C ALA A 206 0.12 9.17 -3.21
N LEU A 207 1.37 8.72 -3.09
CA LEU A 207 1.76 7.77 -2.04
C LEU A 207 1.75 8.36 -0.64
N HIS A 208 1.88 9.69 -0.50
CA HIS A 208 1.78 10.39 0.79
C HIS A 208 0.48 10.05 1.53
N ALA A 209 -0.63 9.87 0.80
CA ALA A 209 -1.94 9.51 1.36
C ALA A 209 -1.99 8.10 1.98
N ILE A 210 -1.08 7.20 1.58
CA ILE A 210 -0.92 5.87 2.19
C ILE A 210 0.19 5.92 3.25
N TYR A 211 1.30 6.59 2.95
CA TYR A 211 2.51 6.59 3.75
C TYR A 211 2.32 7.23 5.12
N VAL A 212 1.74 8.43 5.17
CA VAL A 212 1.56 9.16 6.43
C VAL A 212 0.68 8.38 7.40
N PRO A 213 -0.54 7.93 7.02
CA PRO A 213 -1.37 7.12 7.91
C PRO A 213 -0.68 5.83 8.35
N ALA A 214 0.14 5.23 7.50
CA ALA A 214 0.87 4.01 7.85
C ALA A 214 1.89 4.23 8.97
N VAL A 215 2.66 5.33 8.90
CA VAL A 215 3.60 5.69 9.98
C VAL A 215 2.85 6.04 11.26
N GLU A 216 1.75 6.80 11.16
CA GLU A 216 0.90 7.15 12.31
C GLU A 216 0.31 5.91 13.00
N ARG A 217 -0.08 4.90 12.22
CA ARG A 217 -0.59 3.64 12.76
C ARG A 217 0.47 2.87 13.54
N VAL A 218 1.71 2.85 13.04
CA VAL A 218 2.84 2.24 13.78
C VAL A 218 3.10 3.00 15.07
N LEU A 219 3.15 4.33 15.03
CA LEU A 219 3.30 5.16 16.23
C LEU A 219 2.21 4.91 17.27
N ALA A 220 0.95 4.78 16.83
CA ALA A 220 -0.18 4.48 17.72
C ALA A 220 -0.03 3.10 18.38
N VAL A 221 0.39 2.08 17.62
CA VAL A 221 0.64 0.74 18.19
C VAL A 221 1.81 0.78 19.18
N LEU A 222 2.93 1.41 18.82
CA LEU A 222 4.07 1.56 19.73
C LEU A 222 3.67 2.27 21.04
N ALA A 223 2.86 3.34 20.94
CA ALA A 223 2.37 4.05 22.11
C ALA A 223 1.51 3.18 23.04
N ALA A 224 0.77 2.22 22.48
CA ALA A 224 -0.03 1.26 23.24
C ALA A 224 0.79 0.13 23.90
N LEU A 225 2.10 0.03 23.59
CA LEU A 225 3.02 -0.92 24.22
C LEU A 225 3.74 -0.35 25.46
N LYS A 226 3.59 0.96 25.73
CA LYS A 226 4.07 1.59 26.96
C LYS A 226 3.22 1.17 28.15
#